data_AF-A0A8I3NDG3-F1
#
_entry.id   AF-A0A8I3NDG3-F1
#
_cell.length_a   1.000
_cell.length_b   1.000
_cell.length_c   1.000
_cell.angle_alpha   90.00
_cell.angle_beta   90.00
_cell.angle_gamma   90.00
#
_symmetry.space_group_name_H-M   'P 1'
#
loop_
_entity.id
_entity.type
_entity.pdbx_description
1 polymer ?
#
loop_
_entity_poly.entity_id
_entity_poly.type
_entity_poly.pdbx_seq_one_letter_code
_entity_poly.pdbx_strand_id
1 'polypeptide(L)'
;MNKFDSLKDDDSGDHDQNEENSTQKDGEKEKTEQDQSQGSSKRKAVQFWRFYSHMVCPGDLTGHSDFHLFKEGIKPTWEDDANKNGGKGIIPLRKGLASHCLENIILTMLEEQFMVGEEICGAVVSVLLQEDIISIWNKTASDQATTAHLWDMLQRVLHLPPNTIMEYKPHTDSIKMPGRLGPQRLLFQNFWKPRLNVP
;
A
#
# COMPACT_ATOMS: atom_id res chain seq x y z
N MET A 1 60.30 -41.17 -41.96
CA MET A 1 59.42 -42.11 -42.68
C MET A 1 58.97 -43.16 -41.66
N ASN A 2 57.64 -43.32 -41.52
CA ASN A 2 56.89 -44.40 -40.84
C ASN A 2 56.87 -44.38 -39.29
N LYS A 3 55.75 -43.94 -38.66
CA LYS A 3 54.43 -44.60 -38.38
C LYS A 3 54.55 -45.60 -37.21
N PHE A 4 54.05 -45.26 -36.01
CA PHE A 4 52.70 -45.60 -35.47
C PHE A 4 52.47 -47.12 -35.54
N ASP A 5 52.31 -47.86 -34.43
CA ASP A 5 51.17 -47.76 -33.52
C ASP A 5 51.35 -48.61 -32.23
N SER A 6 50.77 -48.12 -31.12
CA SER A 6 49.87 -48.80 -30.14
C SER A 6 50.24 -50.18 -29.55
N LEU A 7 50.02 -50.55 -28.27
CA LEU A 7 49.10 -50.11 -27.21
C LEU A 7 49.43 -50.90 -25.90
N LYS A 8 49.32 -50.23 -24.73
CA LYS A 8 48.70 -50.70 -23.45
C LYS A 8 49.29 -51.93 -22.67
N ASP A 9 49.29 -52.05 -21.34
CA ASP A 9 48.63 -51.43 -20.17
C ASP A 9 49.61 -51.55 -18.95
N ASP A 10 49.57 -50.68 -17.93
CA ASP A 10 49.18 -50.95 -16.51
C ASP A 10 50.29 -50.31 -15.63
N ASP A 11 50.15 -49.75 -14.43
CA ASP A 11 49.08 -49.40 -13.49
C ASP A 11 49.72 -48.48 -12.42
N SER A 12 48.89 -47.73 -11.70
CA SER A 12 49.13 -46.91 -10.50
C SER A 12 49.86 -45.58 -10.70
N GLY A 13 49.34 -44.43 -10.30
CA GLY A 13 48.12 -44.12 -9.56
C GLY A 13 48.34 -42.72 -8.98
N ASP A 14 47.36 -41.83 -9.07
CA ASP A 14 47.21 -40.79 -8.05
C ASP A 14 45.78 -40.29 -7.97
N HIS A 15 45.33 -40.28 -6.72
CA HIS A 15 44.16 -39.70 -6.11
C HIS A 15 43.43 -38.57 -6.89
N ASP A 16 42.20 -38.86 -7.28
CA ASP A 16 41.12 -37.86 -7.36
C ASP A 16 39.97 -38.31 -6.46
N GLN A 17 39.71 -37.57 -5.38
CA GLN A 17 38.45 -37.63 -4.67
C GLN A 17 37.97 -36.21 -4.32
N ASN A 18 36.83 -35.88 -4.96
CA ASN A 18 35.72 -35.08 -4.47
C ASN A 18 35.66 -33.60 -4.86
N GLU A 19 35.37 -33.37 -6.15
CA GLU A 19 34.43 -32.33 -6.60
C GLU A 19 32.99 -32.74 -6.27
N GLU A 20 32.52 -32.57 -5.04
CA GLU A 20 31.07 -32.52 -4.76
C GLU A 20 30.79 -31.62 -3.55
N ASN A 21 30.87 -30.30 -3.73
CA ASN A 21 30.05 -29.39 -2.90
C ASN A 21 29.91 -27.99 -3.53
N SER A 22 29.22 -27.90 -4.67
CA SER A 22 28.84 -26.61 -5.25
C SER A 22 27.46 -26.66 -5.88
N THR A 23 26.43 -27.04 -5.11
CA THR A 23 25.03 -26.76 -5.49
C THR A 23 24.07 -26.62 -4.31
N GLN A 24 24.56 -26.25 -3.12
CA GLN A 24 23.71 -26.06 -1.93
C GLN A 24 23.96 -24.75 -1.16
N LYS A 25 24.36 -23.67 -1.87
CA LYS A 25 24.62 -22.37 -1.22
C LYS A 25 23.80 -21.19 -1.74
N ASP A 26 22.73 -21.47 -2.50
CA ASP A 26 21.81 -20.43 -2.99
C ASP A 26 20.42 -20.49 -2.33
N GLY A 27 20.03 -21.63 -1.73
CA GLY A 27 18.69 -21.80 -1.12
C GLY A 27 18.52 -21.28 0.33
N GLU A 28 19.60 -20.97 1.04
CA GLU A 28 19.55 -20.48 2.43
C GLU A 28 19.49 -18.95 2.54
N LYS A 29 19.94 -18.23 1.51
CA LYS A 29 19.89 -16.75 1.50
C LYS A 29 18.50 -16.21 1.19
N GLU A 30 17.73 -16.87 0.30
CA GLU A 30 16.37 -16.44 -0.04
C GLU A 30 15.36 -16.60 1.11
N LYS A 31 15.51 -17.62 1.96
CA LYS A 31 14.60 -17.85 3.10
C LYS A 31 14.73 -16.79 4.20
N THR A 32 15.93 -16.24 4.39
CA THR A 32 16.20 -15.34 5.53
C THR A 32 15.66 -13.93 5.30
N GLU A 33 15.62 -13.47 4.05
CA GLU A 33 15.10 -12.14 3.68
C GLU A 33 13.57 -12.11 3.62
N GLN A 34 12.95 -13.18 3.11
CA GLN A 34 11.48 -13.32 3.10
C GLN A 34 10.90 -13.46 4.52
N ASP A 35 11.56 -14.18 5.43
CA ASP A 35 11.07 -14.29 6.82
C ASP A 35 11.18 -12.96 7.59
N GLN A 36 12.20 -12.13 7.28
CA GLN A 36 12.36 -10.81 7.89
C GLN A 36 11.32 -9.80 7.39
N SER A 37 11.04 -9.77 6.08
CA SER A 37 10.01 -8.89 5.50
C SER A 37 8.61 -9.30 5.97
N GLN A 38 8.32 -10.61 6.01
CA GLN A 38 7.05 -11.14 6.47
C GLN A 38 6.86 -10.94 7.99
N GLY A 39 7.92 -11.03 8.79
CA GLY A 39 7.91 -10.69 10.21
C GLY A 39 7.71 -9.19 10.49
N SER A 40 8.09 -8.31 9.56
CA SER A 40 7.84 -6.87 9.65
C SER A 40 6.37 -6.52 9.36
N SER A 41 5.80 -7.05 8.27
CA SER A 41 4.39 -6.82 7.92
C SER A 41 3.43 -7.36 8.99
N LYS A 42 3.67 -8.58 9.51
CA LYS A 42 2.90 -9.14 10.64
C LYS A 42 2.89 -8.25 11.88
N ARG A 43 4.03 -7.63 12.21
CA ARG A 43 4.12 -6.70 13.36
C ARG A 43 3.31 -5.44 13.14
N LYS A 44 3.36 -4.85 11.94
CA LYS A 44 2.55 -3.68 11.57
C LYS A 44 1.05 -4.00 11.61
N ALA A 45 0.63 -5.16 11.10
CA ALA A 45 -0.75 -5.62 11.16
C ALA A 45 -1.25 -5.79 12.61
N VAL A 46 -0.47 -6.46 13.47
CA VAL A 46 -0.83 -6.62 14.89
C VAL A 46 -0.91 -5.27 15.61
N GLN A 47 0.03 -4.36 15.34
CA GLN A 47 0.01 -3.02 15.92
C GLN A 47 -1.23 -2.22 15.47
N PHE A 48 -1.61 -2.35 14.20
CA PHE A 48 -2.83 -1.76 13.69
C PHE A 48 -4.07 -2.33 14.38
N TRP A 49 -4.24 -3.65 14.44
CA TRP A 49 -5.42 -4.27 15.07
C TRP A 49 -5.55 -3.94 16.55
N ARG A 50 -4.41 -3.78 17.26
CA ARG A 50 -4.38 -3.27 18.64
C ARG A 50 -4.95 -1.86 18.74
N PHE A 51 -4.66 -0.99 17.80
CA PHE A 51 -5.22 0.36 17.77
C PHE A 51 -6.69 0.35 17.34
N TYR A 52 -7.01 -0.36 16.26
CA TYR A 52 -8.34 -0.45 15.67
C TYR A 52 -9.38 -1.03 16.62
N SER A 53 -9.05 -2.07 17.40
CA SER A 53 -9.96 -2.68 18.38
C SER A 53 -10.41 -1.74 19.51
N HIS A 54 -9.71 -0.63 19.73
CA HIS A 54 -10.09 0.40 20.72
C HIS A 54 -10.75 1.62 20.08
N MET A 55 -10.83 1.66 18.74
CA MET A 55 -11.55 2.73 18.03
C MET A 55 -13.03 2.41 17.96
N VAL A 56 -13.85 3.45 17.92
CA VAL A 56 -15.26 3.30 17.55
C VAL A 56 -15.30 2.85 16.09
N CYS A 57 -16.08 1.80 15.83
CA CYS A 57 -16.29 1.28 14.49
C CYS A 57 -16.72 2.42 13.56
N PRO A 58 -16.10 2.60 12.37
CA PRO A 58 -16.44 3.67 11.45
C PRO A 58 -17.96 3.78 11.16
N GLY A 59 -18.65 2.63 11.05
CA GLY A 59 -20.11 2.60 10.85
C GLY A 59 -20.95 3.10 12.02
N ASP A 60 -20.41 3.13 13.24
CA ASP A 60 -21.11 3.54 14.47
C ASP A 60 -20.84 5.00 14.85
N LEU A 61 -20.00 5.70 14.08
CA LEU A 61 -19.70 7.10 14.32
C LEU A 61 -20.89 8.00 13.96
N THR A 62 -21.35 8.76 14.95
CA THR A 62 -22.36 9.79 14.74
C THR A 62 -21.70 11.10 14.31
N GLY A 63 -21.91 11.52 13.06
CA GLY A 63 -21.44 12.81 12.53
C GLY A 63 -20.41 12.67 11.42
N HIS A 64 -19.61 13.73 11.20
CA HIS A 64 -18.51 13.73 10.24
C HIS A 64 -17.23 13.32 10.96
N SER A 65 -16.64 12.19 10.56
CA SER A 65 -15.34 11.72 11.04
C SER A 65 -14.45 11.30 9.88
N ASP A 66 -13.17 11.64 9.93
CA ASP A 66 -12.18 11.28 8.92
C ASP A 66 -11.07 10.41 9.54
N PHE A 67 -10.82 9.26 8.93
CA PHE A 67 -9.67 8.40 9.24
C PHE A 67 -8.59 8.63 8.19
N HIS A 68 -7.39 9.02 8.62
CA HIS A 68 -6.26 9.25 7.73
C HIS A 68 -5.20 8.18 7.96
N LEU A 69 -4.84 7.47 6.90
CA LEU A 69 -3.82 6.44 6.89
C LEU A 69 -2.78 6.79 5.83
N PHE A 70 -1.62 7.28 6.23
CA PHE A 70 -0.56 7.66 5.30
C PHE A 70 0.72 6.90 5.61
N LYS A 71 1.53 6.68 4.57
CA LYS A 71 2.87 6.13 4.74
C LYS A 71 3.68 7.04 5.68
N GLU A 72 4.61 6.43 6.39
CA GLU A 72 5.48 7.14 7.32
C GLU A 72 6.21 8.30 6.63
N GLY A 73 6.21 9.46 7.28
CA GLY A 73 6.84 10.69 6.75
C GLY A 73 5.98 11.49 5.76
N ILE A 74 4.85 10.96 5.27
CA ILE A 74 3.95 11.68 4.37
C ILE A 74 2.79 12.29 5.18
N LYS A 75 2.63 13.61 5.12
CA LYS A 75 1.49 14.29 5.73
C LYS A 75 0.24 14.14 4.86
N PRO A 76 -0.95 14.04 5.45
CA PRO A 76 -2.23 13.98 4.72
C PRO A 76 -2.64 15.37 4.18
N THR A 77 -1.70 16.08 3.55
CA THR A 77 -1.85 17.45 3.09
C THR A 77 -1.32 17.57 1.66
N TRP A 78 -1.96 18.40 0.85
CA TRP A 78 -1.55 18.60 -0.54
C TRP A 78 -0.21 19.34 -0.65
N GLU A 79 0.22 20.08 0.38
CA GLU A 79 1.54 20.74 0.39
C GLU A 79 2.70 19.76 0.60
N ASP A 80 2.44 18.52 1.02
CA ASP A 80 3.49 17.53 1.21
C ASP A 80 4.19 17.23 -0.13
N ASP A 81 5.51 17.09 -0.09
CA ASP A 81 6.31 16.86 -1.30
C ASP A 81 5.90 15.60 -2.06
N ALA A 82 5.39 14.58 -1.36
CA ALA A 82 4.88 13.37 -1.97
C ALA A 82 3.49 13.56 -2.60
N ASN A 83 2.68 14.52 -2.14
CA ASN A 83 1.30 14.71 -2.61
C ASN A 83 1.16 15.85 -3.64
N LYS A 84 2.04 16.85 -3.65
CA LYS A 84 1.85 18.10 -4.41
C LYS A 84 1.66 17.92 -5.93
N ASN A 85 2.25 16.88 -6.52
CA ASN A 85 2.14 16.54 -7.95
C ASN A 85 1.14 15.40 -8.20
N GLY A 86 0.49 14.95 -7.13
CA GLY A 86 -0.36 13.80 -7.10
C GLY A 86 -1.83 14.12 -7.28
N GLY A 87 -2.65 13.15 -6.92
CA GLY A 87 -4.09 13.30 -6.88
C GLY A 87 -4.73 12.33 -5.92
N LYS A 88 -6.05 12.40 -5.87
CA LYS A 88 -6.87 11.46 -5.12
C LYS A 88 -7.98 10.88 -5.99
N GLY A 89 -8.16 9.57 -5.93
CA GLY A 89 -9.38 8.93 -6.39
C GLY A 89 -10.39 8.87 -5.28
N ILE A 90 -11.61 9.25 -5.57
CA ILE A 90 -12.73 9.40 -4.65
C ILE A 90 -13.77 8.35 -5.02
N ILE A 91 -14.15 7.55 -4.04
CA ILE A 91 -15.13 6.48 -4.16
C ILE A 91 -16.23 6.73 -3.12
N PRO A 92 -17.40 7.22 -3.56
CA PRO A 92 -18.58 7.27 -2.71
C PRO A 92 -19.03 5.85 -2.39
N LEU A 93 -19.31 5.60 -1.11
CA LEU A 93 -19.79 4.33 -0.60
C LEU A 93 -21.19 4.49 -0.01
N ARG A 94 -21.96 3.41 -0.12
CA ARG A 94 -23.18 3.25 0.67
C ARG A 94 -22.82 3.09 2.13
N LYS A 95 -23.70 3.56 3.00
CA LYS A 95 -23.57 3.42 4.45
C LYS A 95 -23.40 1.97 4.89
N GLY A 96 -22.57 1.79 5.91
CA GLY A 96 -22.27 0.48 6.50
C GLY A 96 -21.11 -0.27 5.85
N LEU A 97 -20.52 0.27 4.78
CA LEU A 97 -19.35 -0.33 4.12
C LEU A 97 -18.01 0.24 4.61
N ALA A 98 -18.01 1.41 5.25
CA ALA A 98 -16.79 2.13 5.64
C ALA A 98 -15.82 1.28 6.48
N SER A 99 -16.32 0.55 7.49
CA SER A 99 -15.48 -0.28 8.35
C SER A 99 -14.78 -1.39 7.56
N HIS A 100 -15.54 -2.13 6.76
CA HIS A 100 -15.00 -3.22 5.95
C HIS A 100 -13.99 -2.71 4.92
N CYS A 101 -14.29 -1.60 4.26
CA CYS A 101 -13.38 -1.03 3.28
C CYS A 101 -12.11 -0.45 3.91
N LEU A 102 -12.21 0.17 5.10
CA LEU A 102 -11.04 0.64 5.84
C LEU A 102 -10.11 -0.53 6.19
N GLU A 103 -10.65 -1.62 6.71
CA GLU A 103 -9.90 -2.84 7.03
C GLU A 103 -9.21 -3.42 5.79
N ASN A 104 -9.93 -3.57 4.67
CA ASN A 104 -9.37 -4.11 3.43
C ASN A 104 -8.26 -3.22 2.87
N ILE A 105 -8.44 -1.89 2.86
CA ILE A 105 -7.39 -0.96 2.41
C ILE A 105 -6.12 -1.13 3.24
N ILE A 106 -6.27 -1.24 4.56
CA ILE A 106 -5.12 -1.36 5.46
C ILE A 106 -4.40 -2.67 5.23
N LEU A 107 -5.12 -3.77 5.13
CA LEU A 107 -4.54 -5.08 4.83
C LEU A 107 -3.80 -5.04 3.49
N THR A 108 -4.42 -4.53 2.43
CA THR A 108 -3.79 -4.44 1.11
C THR A 108 -2.57 -3.50 1.10
N MET A 109 -2.59 -2.40 1.86
CA MET A 109 -1.41 -1.53 2.02
C MET A 109 -0.28 -2.22 2.78
N LEU A 110 -0.58 -3.03 3.80
CA LEU A 110 0.41 -3.76 4.60
C LEU A 110 0.99 -4.99 3.88
N GLU A 111 0.20 -5.60 3.01
CA GLU A 111 0.59 -6.73 2.17
C GLU A 111 1.22 -6.29 0.84
N GLU A 112 1.34 -4.98 0.60
CA GLU A 112 1.89 -4.38 -0.64
C GLU A 112 1.20 -4.89 -1.92
N GLN A 113 -0.07 -5.31 -1.80
CA GLN A 113 -0.82 -5.98 -2.85
C GLN A 113 -1.23 -5.07 -4.01
N PHE A 114 -1.10 -3.76 -3.87
CA PHE A 114 -1.44 -2.84 -4.95
C PHE A 114 -0.50 -2.96 -6.16
N MET A 115 0.70 -3.53 -6.00
CA MET A 115 1.70 -3.72 -7.07
C MET A 115 2.05 -2.44 -7.87
N VAL A 116 1.72 -1.27 -7.34
CA VAL A 116 2.05 0.06 -7.90
C VAL A 116 3.34 0.63 -7.29
N GLY A 117 4.15 -0.22 -6.64
CA GLY A 117 5.37 0.17 -5.93
C GLY A 117 5.12 1.26 -4.89
N GLU A 118 5.92 2.33 -4.96
CA GLU A 118 5.88 3.42 -4.00
C GLU A 118 4.83 4.50 -4.30
N GLU A 119 3.95 4.29 -5.28
CA GLU A 119 3.07 5.33 -5.82
C GLU A 119 1.96 5.76 -4.84
N ILE A 120 1.52 4.89 -3.93
CA ILE A 120 0.51 5.23 -2.93
C ILE A 120 1.13 6.08 -1.82
N CYS A 121 0.51 7.22 -1.54
CA CYS A 121 0.82 8.08 -0.39
C CYS A 121 0.02 7.66 0.85
N GLY A 122 -1.27 7.40 0.66
CA GLY A 122 -2.18 7.12 1.76
C GLY A 122 -3.64 6.97 1.33
N ALA A 123 -4.49 6.77 2.33
CA ALA A 123 -5.93 6.61 2.21
C ALA A 123 -6.63 7.50 3.25
N VAL A 124 -7.83 7.96 2.90
CA VAL A 124 -8.74 8.66 3.81
C VAL A 124 -10.10 7.99 3.73
N VAL A 125 -10.70 7.68 4.88
CA VAL A 125 -12.08 7.20 4.98
C VAL A 125 -12.88 8.24 5.74
N SER A 126 -13.80 8.90 5.05
CA SER A 126 -14.70 9.91 5.58
C SER A 126 -16.06 9.31 5.83
N VAL A 127 -16.45 9.21 7.09
CA VAL A 127 -17.80 8.83 7.52
C VAL A 127 -18.62 10.11 7.61
N LEU A 128 -19.61 10.28 6.73
CA LEU A 128 -20.49 11.47 6.73
C LEU A 128 -21.88 11.13 7.24
N LEU A 129 -22.88 11.99 7.07
CA LEU A 129 -24.25 11.66 7.48
C LEU A 129 -24.98 10.83 6.41
N GLN A 130 -24.85 11.22 5.14
CA GLN A 130 -25.62 10.66 4.03
C GLN A 130 -24.91 9.51 3.32
N GLU A 131 -23.59 9.60 3.18
CA GLU A 131 -22.75 8.62 2.50
C GLU A 131 -21.39 8.51 3.19
N ASP A 132 -20.65 7.46 2.87
CA ASP A 132 -19.24 7.36 3.26
C ASP A 132 -18.38 7.61 2.03
N ILE A 133 -17.17 8.12 2.21
CA ILE A 133 -16.26 8.41 1.10
C ILE A 133 -14.91 7.80 1.39
N ILE A 134 -14.37 7.08 0.41
CA ILE A 134 -12.98 6.65 0.41
C ILE A 134 -12.20 7.53 -0.54
N SER A 135 -11.04 8.00 -0.11
CA SER A 135 -10.09 8.69 -0.96
C SER A 135 -8.72 8.01 -0.89
N ILE A 136 -8.18 7.57 -2.02
CA ILE A 136 -6.80 7.06 -2.11
C ILE A 136 -5.94 8.11 -2.79
N TRP A 137 -4.80 8.41 -2.17
CA TRP A 137 -3.85 9.44 -2.60
C TRP A 137 -2.62 8.79 -3.22
N ASN A 138 -2.19 9.30 -4.37
CA ASN A 138 -1.01 8.84 -5.08
C ASN A 138 -0.08 10.00 -5.47
N LYS A 139 1.19 9.70 -5.72
CA LYS A 139 2.27 10.69 -5.91
C LYS A 139 2.18 11.46 -7.23
N THR A 140 1.68 10.82 -8.28
CA THR A 140 1.84 11.27 -9.67
C THR A 140 0.51 11.26 -10.41
N ALA A 141 -0.16 12.40 -10.52
CA ALA A 141 -1.44 12.48 -11.24
C ALA A 141 -1.32 12.38 -12.76
N SER A 142 -0.14 12.66 -13.32
CA SER A 142 0.11 12.57 -14.75
C SER A 142 0.26 11.14 -15.27
N ASP A 143 0.56 10.18 -14.38
CA ASP A 143 0.69 8.77 -14.77
C ASP A 143 -0.67 8.08 -14.77
N GLN A 144 -1.34 8.18 -15.92
CA GLN A 144 -2.67 7.59 -16.12
C GLN A 144 -2.65 6.06 -16.09
N ALA A 145 -1.55 5.42 -16.48
CA ALA A 145 -1.46 3.96 -16.51
C ALA A 145 -1.42 3.40 -15.08
N THR A 146 -0.56 3.97 -14.23
CA THR A 146 -0.47 3.56 -12.82
C THR A 146 -1.75 3.94 -12.06
N THR A 147 -2.32 5.12 -12.34
CA THR A 147 -3.59 5.54 -11.76
C THR A 147 -4.74 4.61 -12.14
N ALA A 148 -4.83 4.19 -13.41
CA ALA A 148 -5.85 3.24 -13.86
C ALA A 148 -5.67 1.86 -13.21
N HIS A 149 -4.43 1.38 -13.11
CA HIS A 149 -4.14 0.10 -12.44
C HIS A 149 -4.51 0.14 -10.95
N LEU A 150 -4.20 1.24 -10.26
CA LEU A 150 -4.60 1.46 -8.87
C LEU A 150 -6.12 1.36 -8.69
N TRP A 151 -6.91 1.95 -9.60
CA TRP A 151 -8.38 1.89 -9.54
C TRP A 151 -8.94 0.50 -9.81
N ASP A 152 -8.35 -0.24 -10.75
CA ASP A 152 -8.73 -1.63 -11.01
C ASP A 152 -8.46 -2.51 -9.77
N MET A 153 -7.31 -2.32 -9.13
CA MET A 153 -6.96 -3.03 -7.89
C MET A 153 -7.87 -2.67 -6.72
N LEU A 154 -8.21 -1.39 -6.54
CA LEU A 154 -9.12 -0.96 -5.48
C LEU A 154 -10.52 -1.53 -5.64
N GLN A 155 -11.05 -1.57 -6.86
CA GLN A 155 -12.36 -2.20 -7.11
C GLN A 155 -12.34 -3.68 -6.71
N ARG A 156 -11.26 -4.41 -7.04
CA ARG A 156 -11.11 -5.82 -6.67
C ARG A 156 -11.01 -6.01 -5.16
N VAL A 157 -10.11 -5.29 -4.51
CA VAL A 157 -9.82 -5.38 -3.06
C VAL A 157 -11.04 -5.00 -2.22
N LEU A 158 -11.78 -3.97 -2.65
CA LEU A 158 -12.96 -3.47 -1.94
C LEU A 158 -14.24 -4.21 -2.34
N HIS A 159 -14.15 -5.19 -3.25
CA HIS A 159 -15.30 -5.92 -3.81
C HIS A 159 -16.40 -4.98 -4.32
N LEU A 160 -16.01 -3.88 -4.98
CA LEU A 160 -16.94 -2.87 -5.43
C LEU A 160 -17.66 -3.33 -6.71
N PRO A 161 -18.95 -3.02 -6.86
CA PRO A 161 -19.66 -3.25 -8.11
C PRO A 161 -18.97 -2.57 -9.31
N PRO A 162 -18.98 -3.17 -10.51
CA PRO A 162 -18.35 -2.59 -11.70
C PRO A 162 -18.93 -1.22 -12.13
N ASN A 163 -20.15 -0.91 -11.67
CA ASN A 163 -20.82 0.36 -11.93
C ASN A 163 -20.56 1.42 -10.84
N THR A 164 -19.61 1.15 -9.92
CA THR A 164 -19.22 2.14 -8.91
C THR A 164 -18.56 3.32 -9.60
N ILE A 165 -19.17 4.49 -9.45
CA ILE A 165 -18.61 5.72 -9.99
C ILE A 165 -17.43 6.12 -9.13
N MET A 166 -16.26 6.22 -9.74
CA MET A 166 -15.05 6.71 -9.10
C MET A 166 -14.61 8.00 -9.79
N GLU A 167 -14.27 9.00 -9.00
CA GLU A 167 -13.86 10.30 -9.51
C GLU A 167 -12.40 10.56 -9.15
N TYR A 168 -11.55 10.82 -10.14
CA TYR A 168 -10.16 11.19 -9.92
C TYR A 168 -9.98 12.71 -9.94
N LYS A 169 -9.32 13.26 -8.92
CA LYS A 169 -9.01 14.69 -8.80
C LYS A 169 -7.53 14.91 -8.55
N PRO A 170 -6.80 15.52 -9.52
CA PRO A 170 -5.47 16.05 -9.27
C PRO A 170 -5.52 17.11 -8.16
N HIS A 171 -4.50 17.15 -7.30
CA HIS A 171 -4.43 18.15 -6.24
C HIS A 171 -4.28 19.56 -6.81
N THR A 172 -3.59 19.72 -7.94
CA THR A 172 -3.44 21.00 -8.66
C THR A 172 -4.75 21.58 -9.16
N ASP A 173 -5.72 20.74 -9.53
CA ASP A 173 -7.03 21.18 -10.03
C ASP A 173 -7.98 21.55 -8.88
N SER A 174 -7.81 20.90 -7.73
CA SER A 174 -8.52 21.24 -6.49
C SER A 174 -8.20 22.66 -6.01
N ILE A 175 -7.03 23.21 -6.38
CA ILE A 175 -6.62 24.59 -6.08
C ILE A 175 -7.28 25.60 -7.04
N LYS A 176 -7.61 25.20 -8.27
CA LYS A 176 -8.08 26.10 -9.34
C LYS A 176 -9.60 26.25 -9.42
N MET A 177 -10.38 25.46 -8.69
CA MET A 177 -11.85 25.52 -8.70
C MET A 177 -12.45 25.99 -7.36
N PRO A 178 -12.53 27.31 -7.08
CA PRO A 178 -13.23 27.82 -5.90
C PRO A 178 -14.77 27.88 -6.06
N GLY A 179 -15.35 27.47 -7.20
CA GLY A 179 -16.71 27.89 -7.58
C GLY A 179 -17.81 26.83 -7.77
N ARG A 180 -17.53 25.52 -7.69
CA ARG A 180 -18.55 24.46 -7.92
C ARG A 180 -18.59 23.34 -6.89
N LEU A 181 -17.95 23.58 -5.75
CA LEU A 181 -18.17 22.77 -4.58
C LEU A 181 -18.97 23.65 -3.63
N GLY A 182 -20.27 23.36 -3.49
CA GLY A 182 -20.98 23.72 -2.26
C GLY A 182 -20.09 23.32 -1.08
N PRO A 183 -20.08 24.13 -0.01
CA PRO A 183 -18.92 24.37 0.85
C PRO A 183 -18.07 23.11 1.00
N GLN A 184 -16.96 23.04 0.27
CA GLN A 184 -15.80 22.29 0.76
C GLN A 184 -15.45 23.02 2.04
N ARG A 185 -16.07 22.57 3.13
CA ARG A 185 -15.70 22.94 4.47
C ARG A 185 -14.27 22.47 4.55
N LEU A 186 -13.36 23.40 4.30
CA LEU A 186 -12.00 23.38 4.76
C LEU A 186 -12.10 23.19 6.28
N LEU A 187 -12.26 21.94 6.71
CA LEU A 187 -11.99 21.49 8.07
C LEU A 187 -10.53 21.03 8.16
N PHE A 188 -9.68 21.45 7.23
CA PHE A 188 -8.28 21.72 7.55
C PHE A 188 -8.21 23.01 8.37
N GLN A 189 -8.65 22.94 9.63
CA GLN A 189 -8.09 23.65 10.78
C GLN A 189 -9.01 23.47 11.99
N ASN A 190 -8.37 23.04 13.09
CA ASN A 190 -8.89 22.93 14.44
C ASN A 190 -9.69 21.65 14.75
N PHE A 191 -9.02 20.51 14.95
CA PHE A 191 -9.35 19.57 16.04
C PHE A 191 -8.28 18.47 16.21
N TRP A 192 -7.00 18.84 16.27
CA TRP A 192 -5.96 18.00 16.87
C TRP A 192 -4.90 18.91 17.53
N LYS A 193 -5.28 19.55 18.64
CA LYS A 193 -4.30 19.88 19.68
C LYS A 193 -4.42 18.77 20.71
N PRO A 194 -3.39 17.93 20.94
CA PRO A 194 -3.37 17.11 22.14
C PRO A 194 -3.22 18.07 23.32
N ARG A 195 -4.34 18.43 23.98
CA ARG A 195 -4.29 18.86 25.37
C ARG A 195 -4.01 17.62 26.20
N LEU A 196 -2.74 17.23 26.27
CA LEU A 196 -2.25 16.50 27.42
C LEU A 196 -2.27 17.48 28.59
N ASN A 197 -3.39 17.49 29.30
CA ASN A 197 -3.43 17.92 30.68
C ASN A 197 -4.26 16.88 31.41
N VAL A 198 -3.57 15.90 31.99
CA VAL A 198 -4.14 15.02 32.99
C VAL A 198 -3.56 15.53 34.33
N PRO A 199 -4.40 15.74 35.35
CA PRO A 199 -4.00 16.34 36.63
C PRO A 199 -2.93 15.54 37.39
#